data_AF-A0A4P6L429-F1
#
_entry.id   AF-A0A4P6L429-F1
#
_cell.length_a   1.000
_cell.length_b   1.000
_cell.length_c   1.000
_cell.angle_alpha   90.00
_cell.angle_beta   90.00
_cell.angle_gamma   90.00
#
_symmetry.space_group_name_H-M   'P 1'
#
loop_
_entity.id
_entity.type
_entity.pdbx_description
1 polymer ?
#
loop_
_entity_poly.entity_id
_entity_poly.type
_entity_poly.pdbx_seq_one_letter_code
_entity_poly.pdbx_strand_id
1 'polypeptide(L)'
;MLRDPLLRISVFFLIAIAILISVTRPQFHGDASEYTLMTVALANHGTPDITAADAHDAGAVFPWFAWHQAAIADHLSRGTPLPPGFLRGEDGKVHAIHSFGYSAAAVVPMKLASMIGANPAKCFLWVDSLALLLLVYSAYGFFRSAAKAFIPVALMVTTVGCSYWNWGSPELYSASLALSALLLIARSRSVLAGLAIGLAGMQNPPLLSLLFFGPLFMIADARFEQPSRNILGVIKDFIGGKMAAGTLLGLAIGLSPVYFSFKYFGTWNVIAKGATDSRLVSLLRLHSYYFDLNQGLIIAIPGVLLLVALLAARYRRVALMLVPIAACSLVLAVPSLSTQNWNSGAAGMMRYVVWGAVPFLFLLLLAIRQLTTLPAWLPILFLAVQLPFTVHATKYTHMAFSPLALWALEHVPALYNPEPEIFIDRSSHGEPMVDYDTVYRFGSGEKRKTLYYDGSYRAIAQLCPTGLPSAGSVVRASYDGWTYLNGPVTCSARALVIRKLGIEAFSRTSGARIGSGWSRFEFGTEEQSGIWSIGKESTLYLEVPKTGLNALSIHGVYGQGNLSTEVIVNGRALGKWHLDRPNRISLESVEHHGTLEVTLKHAAPKAPSDVDTRELAFFMKQVVIASQEDR
;
A
#
# COMPACT_ATOMS: atom_id res chain seq x y z
N MET A 1 9.26 -29.42 -39.50
CA MET A 1 9.75 -28.14 -38.94
C MET A 1 9.57 -28.04 -37.41
N LEU A 2 8.46 -28.47 -36.80
CA LEU A 2 8.28 -28.46 -35.34
C LEU A 2 8.75 -29.76 -34.67
N ARG A 3 10.04 -30.11 -34.66
CA ARG A 3 10.53 -31.27 -33.87
C ARG A 3 10.88 -30.91 -32.42
N ASP A 4 11.21 -29.64 -32.14
CA ASP A 4 11.50 -29.16 -30.80
C ASP A 4 10.21 -28.96 -29.97
N PRO A 5 10.03 -29.68 -28.85
CA PRO A 5 8.90 -29.49 -27.94
C PRO A 5 8.79 -28.06 -27.42
N LEU A 6 9.90 -27.35 -27.20
CA LEU A 6 9.88 -25.98 -26.71
C LEU A 6 9.24 -25.06 -27.76
N LEU A 7 9.64 -25.19 -29.03
CA LEU A 7 9.07 -24.40 -30.11
C LEU A 7 7.55 -24.65 -30.24
N ARG A 8 7.08 -25.90 -30.10
CA ARG A 8 5.65 -26.22 -30.11
C ARG A 8 4.89 -25.52 -28.98
N ILE A 9 5.42 -25.56 -27.76
CA ILE A 9 4.82 -24.91 -26.58
C ILE A 9 4.77 -23.40 -26.80
N SER A 10 5.87 -22.80 -27.23
CA SER A 10 5.95 -21.36 -27.47
C SER A 10 4.96 -20.93 -28.54
N VAL A 11 4.85 -21.65 -29.67
CA VAL A 11 3.88 -21.34 -30.74
C VAL A 11 2.44 -21.48 -30.23
N PHE A 12 2.12 -22.58 -29.54
CA PHE A 12 0.78 -22.77 -28.97
C PHE A 12 0.42 -21.65 -27.99
N PHE A 13 1.35 -21.30 -27.10
CA PHE A 13 1.15 -20.26 -26.10
C PHE A 13 0.99 -18.87 -26.74
N LEU A 14 1.80 -18.56 -27.76
CA LEU A 14 1.69 -17.32 -28.53
C LEU A 14 0.33 -17.21 -29.24
N ILE A 15 -0.17 -18.30 -29.83
CA ILE A 15 -1.51 -18.33 -30.44
C ILE A 15 -2.59 -18.11 -29.38
N ALA A 16 -2.51 -18.81 -28.25
CA ALA A 16 -3.47 -18.67 -27.15
C ALA A 16 -3.51 -17.23 -26.61
N ILE A 17 -2.34 -16.62 -26.40
CA ILE A 17 -2.20 -15.22 -26.02
C ILE A 17 -2.78 -14.31 -27.09
N ALA A 18 -2.45 -14.52 -28.36
CA ALA A 18 -2.93 -13.65 -29.44
C ALA A 18 -4.46 -13.66 -29.52
N ILE A 19 -5.09 -14.83 -29.36
CA ILE A 19 -6.55 -14.97 -29.26
C ILE A 19 -7.06 -14.22 -28.03
N LEU A 20 -6.46 -14.45 -26.86
CA LEU A 20 -6.88 -13.85 -25.60
C LEU A 20 -6.79 -12.32 -25.65
N ILE A 21 -5.68 -11.76 -26.13
CA ILE A 21 -5.49 -10.33 -26.34
C ILE A 21 -6.53 -9.81 -27.33
N SER A 22 -6.82 -10.55 -28.41
CA SER A 22 -7.80 -10.13 -29.42
C SER A 22 -9.21 -9.98 -28.85
N VAL A 23 -9.63 -10.88 -27.95
CA VAL A 23 -10.96 -10.83 -27.32
C VAL A 23 -11.03 -9.97 -26.05
N THR A 24 -9.89 -9.70 -25.41
CA THR A 24 -9.84 -8.90 -24.19
C THR A 24 -9.99 -7.41 -24.51
N ARG A 25 -10.88 -6.73 -23.78
CA ARG A 25 -10.97 -5.27 -23.78
C ARG A 25 -10.07 -4.73 -22.66
N PRO A 26 -9.08 -3.87 -22.97
CA PRO A 26 -8.25 -3.28 -21.94
C PRO A 26 -9.12 -2.39 -21.05
N GLN A 27 -8.90 -2.51 -19.75
CA GLN A 27 -9.42 -1.65 -18.71
C GLN A 27 -8.25 -0.89 -18.13
N PHE A 28 -8.49 0.38 -17.86
CA PHE A 28 -7.50 1.30 -17.34
C PHE A 28 -8.16 1.99 -16.17
N HIS A 29 -7.55 1.86 -15.01
CA HIS A 29 -7.99 2.42 -13.73
C HIS A 29 -6.73 2.74 -12.91
N GLY A 30 -6.87 3.57 -11.87
CA GLY A 30 -5.75 3.99 -11.04
C GLY A 30 -4.66 4.68 -11.88
N ASP A 31 -3.42 4.20 -11.76
CA ASP A 31 -2.21 4.83 -12.32
C ASP A 31 -2.06 4.65 -13.85
N ALA A 32 -3.12 4.20 -14.53
CA ALA A 32 -3.09 3.97 -15.98
C ALA A 32 -2.79 5.25 -16.78
N SER A 33 -3.24 6.42 -16.31
CA SER A 33 -2.95 7.70 -16.99
C SER A 33 -1.45 7.98 -17.03
N GLU A 34 -0.75 7.70 -15.93
CA GLU A 34 0.71 7.85 -15.83
C GLU A 34 1.44 6.92 -16.79
N TYR A 35 1.06 5.63 -16.82
CA TYR A 35 1.71 4.68 -17.71
C TYR A 35 1.45 4.98 -19.19
N THR A 36 0.20 5.31 -19.54
CA THR A 36 -0.21 5.55 -20.94
C THR A 36 0.43 6.80 -21.52
N LEU A 37 0.44 7.92 -20.78
CA LEU A 37 1.11 9.16 -21.22
C LEU A 37 2.60 8.96 -21.40
N MET A 38 3.25 8.35 -20.42
CA MET A 38 4.68 8.13 -20.48
C MET A 38 5.06 7.16 -21.62
N THR A 39 4.20 6.17 -21.95
CA THR A 39 4.40 5.32 -23.13
C THR A 39 4.35 6.12 -24.43
N VAL A 40 3.41 7.06 -24.55
CA VAL A 40 3.28 7.92 -25.73
C VAL A 40 4.46 8.87 -25.86
N ALA A 41 4.86 9.56 -24.78
CA ALA A 41 6.05 10.40 -24.75
C ALA A 41 7.33 9.64 -25.17
N LEU A 42 7.55 8.46 -24.57
CA LEU A 42 8.68 7.60 -24.93
C LEU A 42 8.60 7.13 -26.40
N ALA A 43 7.40 6.89 -26.93
CA ALA A 43 7.21 6.51 -28.32
C ALA A 43 7.46 7.68 -29.29
N ASN A 44 7.07 8.90 -28.92
CA ASN A 44 7.15 10.09 -29.76
C ASN A 44 8.59 10.62 -29.84
N HIS A 45 9.25 10.79 -28.69
CA HIS A 45 10.55 11.47 -28.63
C HIS A 45 11.59 10.78 -27.73
N GLY A 46 11.29 9.60 -27.17
CA GLY A 46 12.28 8.77 -26.47
C GLY A 46 12.67 9.24 -25.07
N THR A 47 11.93 10.20 -24.49
CA THR A 47 12.14 10.70 -23.13
C THR A 47 10.85 10.59 -22.29
N PRO A 48 10.93 10.51 -20.95
CA PRO A 48 9.74 10.42 -20.10
C PRO A 48 9.03 11.77 -19.84
N ASP A 49 9.59 12.88 -20.36
CA ASP A 49 8.98 14.22 -20.41
C ASP A 49 7.60 14.16 -21.08
N ILE A 50 6.57 14.66 -20.40
CA ILE A 50 5.20 14.69 -20.90
C ILE A 50 4.86 16.10 -21.37
N THR A 51 4.58 16.25 -22.66
CA THR A 51 4.12 17.51 -23.25
C THR A 51 2.60 17.51 -23.48
N ALA A 52 2.03 18.70 -23.74
CA ALA A 52 0.62 18.81 -24.13
C ALA A 52 0.31 18.05 -25.43
N ALA A 53 1.27 17.96 -26.35
CA ALA A 53 1.13 17.19 -27.59
C ALA A 53 1.02 15.69 -27.29
N ASP A 54 1.86 15.15 -26.40
CA ASP A 54 1.78 13.73 -25.99
C ASP A 54 0.45 13.41 -25.32
N ALA A 55 -0.10 14.35 -24.54
CA ALA A 55 -1.42 14.18 -23.93
C ALA A 55 -2.56 14.17 -24.96
N HIS A 56 -2.49 15.01 -26.00
CA HIS A 56 -3.43 14.94 -27.11
C HIS A 56 -3.31 13.62 -27.89
N ASP A 57 -2.09 13.19 -28.22
CA ASP A 57 -1.83 11.92 -28.93
C ASP A 57 -2.30 10.72 -28.10
N ALA A 58 -2.05 10.74 -26.79
CA ALA A 58 -2.52 9.71 -25.88
C ALA A 58 -4.06 9.64 -25.86
N GLY A 59 -4.76 10.77 -25.99
CA GLY A 59 -6.22 10.78 -26.15
C GLY A 59 -6.70 10.02 -27.39
N ALA A 60 -5.94 10.04 -28.49
CA ALA A 60 -6.26 9.30 -29.70
C ALA A 60 -5.96 7.79 -29.57
N VAL A 61 -4.85 7.44 -28.92
CA VAL A 61 -4.42 6.05 -28.69
C VAL A 61 -5.32 5.36 -27.64
N PHE A 62 -5.72 6.11 -26.60
CA PHE A 62 -6.47 5.63 -25.44
C PHE A 62 -7.78 6.43 -25.28
N PRO A 63 -8.77 6.22 -26.17
CA PRO A 63 -9.96 7.08 -26.27
C PRO A 63 -10.81 7.14 -24.99
N TRP A 64 -10.80 6.08 -24.17
CA TRP A 64 -11.55 6.06 -22.89
C TRP A 64 -10.96 6.98 -21.82
N PHE A 65 -9.71 7.40 -21.99
CA PHE A 65 -9.01 8.35 -21.13
C PHE A 65 -8.89 9.74 -21.74
N ALA A 66 -9.41 9.95 -22.95
CA ALA A 66 -9.22 11.19 -23.69
C ALA A 66 -9.63 12.44 -22.91
N TRP A 67 -10.70 12.37 -22.10
CA TRP A 67 -11.13 13.48 -21.24
C TRP A 67 -10.07 13.84 -20.18
N HIS A 68 -9.45 12.84 -19.56
CA HIS A 68 -8.43 13.03 -18.53
C HIS A 68 -7.12 13.52 -19.16
N GLN A 69 -6.75 12.97 -20.31
CA GLN A 69 -5.58 13.42 -21.05
C GLN A 69 -5.74 14.86 -21.56
N ALA A 70 -6.94 15.24 -22.03
CA ALA A 70 -7.24 16.62 -22.41
C ALA A 70 -7.14 17.58 -21.21
N ALA A 71 -7.58 17.17 -20.02
CA ALA A 71 -7.40 17.96 -18.81
C ALA A 71 -5.92 18.16 -18.49
N ILE A 72 -5.10 17.11 -18.57
CA ILE A 72 -3.65 17.21 -18.38
C ILE A 72 -3.01 18.14 -19.42
N ALA A 73 -3.41 18.03 -20.69
CA ALA A 73 -2.93 18.93 -21.75
C ALA A 73 -3.25 20.40 -21.46
N ASP A 74 -4.43 20.70 -20.92
CA ASP A 74 -4.82 22.05 -20.50
C ASP A 74 -3.98 22.55 -19.32
N HIS A 75 -3.75 21.71 -18.31
CA HIS A 75 -2.87 22.03 -17.18
C HIS A 75 -1.43 22.34 -17.63
N LEU A 76 -0.91 21.53 -18.55
CA LEU A 76 0.42 21.72 -19.14
C LEU A 76 0.51 23.04 -19.91
N SER A 77 -0.50 23.35 -20.73
CA SER A 77 -0.53 24.55 -21.57
C SER A 77 -0.67 25.84 -20.76
N ARG A 78 -1.42 25.80 -19.65
CA ARG A 78 -1.65 26.96 -18.78
C ARG A 78 -0.62 27.10 -17.65
N GLY A 79 0.22 26.09 -17.42
CA GLY A 79 1.15 26.06 -16.30
C GLY A 79 0.47 26.01 -14.93
N THR A 80 -0.74 25.46 -14.84
CA THR A 80 -1.49 25.33 -13.59
C THR A 80 -1.05 24.09 -12.79
N PRO A 81 -1.45 23.96 -11.51
CA PRO A 81 -1.16 22.76 -10.72
C PRO A 81 -1.65 21.49 -11.43
N LEU A 82 -0.78 20.48 -11.48
CA LEU A 82 -1.06 19.20 -12.14
C LEU A 82 -1.93 18.29 -11.25
N PRO A 83 -2.72 17.37 -11.85
CA PRO A 83 -3.42 16.35 -11.08
C PRO A 83 -2.44 15.39 -10.40
N PRO A 84 -2.92 14.62 -9.38
CA PRO A 84 -2.13 13.57 -8.75
C PRO A 84 -1.54 12.60 -9.78
N GLY A 85 -0.32 12.12 -9.52
CA GLY A 85 0.42 11.25 -10.44
C GLY A 85 1.42 11.97 -11.34
N PHE A 86 1.36 13.30 -11.43
CA PHE A 86 2.26 14.10 -12.28
C PHE A 86 2.91 15.23 -11.49
N LEU A 87 4.21 15.42 -11.70
CA LEU A 87 4.98 16.47 -11.04
C LEU A 87 5.90 17.17 -12.04
N ARG A 88 6.12 18.46 -11.79
CA ARG A 88 7.18 19.20 -12.46
C ARG A 88 8.52 18.84 -11.81
N GLY A 89 9.44 18.32 -12.62
CA GLY A 89 10.79 17.98 -12.18
C GLY A 89 11.67 19.21 -11.98
N GLU A 90 12.88 18.98 -11.45
CA GLU A 90 13.91 20.01 -11.28
C GLU A 90 14.39 20.59 -12.63
N ASP A 91 14.19 19.85 -13.72
CA ASP A 91 14.44 20.29 -15.09
C ASP A 91 13.31 21.18 -15.66
N GLY A 92 12.29 21.49 -14.86
CA GLY A 92 11.15 22.30 -15.25
C GLY A 92 10.13 21.58 -16.14
N LYS A 93 10.39 20.32 -16.52
CA LYS A 93 9.51 19.50 -17.36
C LYS A 93 8.55 18.70 -16.50
N VAL A 94 7.50 18.14 -17.11
CA VAL A 94 6.51 17.34 -16.39
C VAL A 94 6.77 15.87 -16.60
N HIS A 95 6.73 15.11 -15.50
CA HIS A 95 6.99 13.67 -15.49
C HIS A 95 5.91 12.97 -14.67
N ALA A 96 5.59 11.73 -15.03
CA ALA A 96 4.83 10.85 -14.16
C ALA A 96 5.65 10.48 -12.91
N ILE A 97 4.99 10.23 -11.78
CA ILE A 97 5.67 9.81 -10.55
C ILE A 97 6.05 8.33 -10.59
N HIS A 98 5.31 7.52 -11.36
CA HIS A 98 5.66 6.12 -11.61
C HIS A 98 6.88 5.95 -12.52
N SER A 99 7.58 4.84 -12.32
CA SER A 99 8.81 4.49 -13.04
C SER A 99 8.56 4.18 -14.51
N PHE A 100 9.46 4.65 -15.38
CA PHE A 100 9.38 4.50 -16.83
C PHE A 100 9.43 3.06 -17.37
N GLY A 101 9.84 2.07 -16.56
CA GLY A 101 10.14 0.72 -17.06
C GLY A 101 8.99 0.00 -17.77
N TYR A 102 7.79 0.03 -17.18
CA TYR A 102 6.61 -0.64 -17.75
C TYR A 102 6.11 0.08 -19.00
N SER A 103 6.09 1.43 -18.97
CA SER A 103 5.79 2.24 -20.15
C SER A 103 6.77 2.03 -21.29
N ALA A 104 8.07 1.98 -20.99
CA ALA A 104 9.12 1.70 -21.98
C ALA A 104 8.94 0.31 -22.62
N ALA A 105 8.57 -0.70 -21.83
CA ALA A 105 8.27 -2.03 -22.35
C ALA A 105 7.05 -2.04 -23.30
N ALA A 106 6.09 -1.13 -23.09
CA ALA A 106 4.88 -1.01 -23.90
C ALA A 106 5.06 -0.25 -25.22
N VAL A 107 6.15 0.53 -25.38
CA VAL A 107 6.41 1.33 -26.60
C VAL A 107 6.43 0.48 -27.86
N VAL A 108 7.20 -0.62 -27.86
CA VAL A 108 7.34 -1.47 -29.05
C VAL A 108 6.02 -2.17 -29.41
N PRO A 109 5.32 -2.85 -28.49
CA PRO A 109 3.99 -3.38 -28.76
C PRO A 109 2.98 -2.33 -29.27
N MET A 110 3.01 -1.12 -28.71
CA MET A 110 2.12 -0.03 -29.13
C MET A 110 2.36 0.36 -30.59
N LYS A 111 3.62 0.62 -30.96
CA LYS A 111 3.97 0.97 -32.34
C LYS A 111 3.65 -0.15 -33.33
N LEU A 112 3.97 -1.40 -32.97
CA LEU A 112 3.65 -2.56 -33.80
C LEU A 112 2.14 -2.70 -34.04
N ALA A 113 1.34 -2.54 -32.99
CA ALA A 113 -0.11 -2.60 -33.10
C ALA A 113 -0.66 -1.49 -34.01
N SER A 114 -0.18 -0.25 -33.85
CA SER A 114 -0.56 0.87 -34.74
C SER A 114 -0.20 0.60 -36.20
N MET A 115 0.99 0.06 -36.48
CA MET A 115 1.45 -0.21 -37.85
C MET A 115 0.60 -1.25 -38.60
N ILE A 116 0.03 -2.23 -37.89
CA ILE A 116 -0.81 -3.27 -38.48
C ILE A 116 -2.32 -2.97 -38.38
N GLY A 117 -2.69 -1.77 -37.93
CA GLY A 117 -4.10 -1.38 -37.73
C GLY A 117 -4.78 -2.11 -36.57
N ALA A 118 -4.03 -2.73 -35.67
CA ALA A 118 -4.55 -3.31 -34.44
C ALA A 118 -4.71 -2.22 -33.36
N ASN A 119 -5.52 -2.49 -32.33
CA ASN A 119 -5.74 -1.53 -31.25
C ASN A 119 -4.46 -1.31 -30.41
N PRO A 120 -3.82 -0.13 -30.47
CA PRO A 120 -2.57 0.15 -29.76
C PRO A 120 -2.72 0.19 -28.24
N ALA A 121 -3.93 0.39 -27.72
CA ALA A 121 -4.21 0.35 -26.30
C ALA A 121 -3.99 -1.05 -25.68
N LYS A 122 -3.86 -2.10 -26.49
CA LYS A 122 -3.54 -3.45 -26.01
C LYS A 122 -2.05 -3.69 -25.75
N CYS A 123 -1.21 -2.67 -25.91
CA CYS A 123 0.25 -2.78 -25.73
C CYS A 123 0.66 -3.36 -24.37
N PHE A 124 -0.01 -2.99 -23.28
CA PHE A 124 0.27 -3.52 -21.94
C PHE A 124 -0.09 -5.00 -21.79
N LEU A 125 -1.19 -5.44 -22.41
CA LEU A 125 -1.56 -6.86 -22.45
C LEU A 125 -0.47 -7.71 -23.14
N TRP A 126 0.20 -7.16 -24.16
CA TRP A 126 1.35 -7.80 -24.80
C TRP A 126 2.55 -7.87 -23.85
N VAL A 127 2.85 -6.79 -23.12
CA VAL A 127 3.95 -6.77 -22.14
C VAL A 127 3.76 -7.85 -21.07
N ASP A 128 2.56 -7.94 -20.48
CA ASP A 128 2.24 -8.94 -19.47
C ASP A 128 2.32 -10.35 -20.03
N SER A 129 1.84 -10.54 -21.27
CA SER A 129 1.89 -11.82 -21.98
C SER A 129 3.32 -12.28 -22.29
N LEU A 130 4.22 -11.35 -22.61
CA LEU A 130 5.65 -11.66 -22.80
C LEU A 130 6.30 -12.09 -21.49
N ALA A 131 5.93 -11.49 -20.35
CA ALA A 131 6.39 -11.94 -19.04
C ALA A 131 5.89 -13.36 -18.71
N LEU A 132 4.64 -13.69 -19.06
CA LEU A 132 4.12 -15.05 -18.93
C LEU A 132 4.82 -16.04 -19.86
N LEU A 133 5.22 -15.61 -21.07
CA LEU A 133 5.99 -16.47 -21.97
C LEU A 133 7.36 -16.80 -21.37
N LEU A 134 8.02 -15.84 -20.71
CA LEU A 134 9.24 -16.10 -19.95
C LEU A 134 8.98 -17.09 -18.80
N LEU A 135 7.81 -17.03 -18.16
CA LEU A 135 7.42 -17.98 -17.12
C LEU A 135 7.28 -19.40 -17.69
N VAL A 136 6.61 -19.57 -18.83
CA VAL A 136 6.52 -20.87 -19.53
C VAL A 136 7.92 -21.40 -19.89
N TYR A 137 8.78 -20.55 -20.44
CA TYR A 137 10.16 -20.93 -20.81
C TYR A 137 10.96 -21.38 -19.58
N SER A 138 10.87 -20.63 -18.49
CA SER A 138 11.56 -20.90 -17.23
C SER A 138 11.06 -22.21 -16.63
N ALA A 139 9.74 -22.41 -16.62
CA ALA A 139 9.05 -23.61 -16.13
C ALA A 139 9.38 -24.85 -16.96
N TYR A 140 9.37 -24.75 -18.29
CA TYR A 140 9.72 -25.86 -19.18
C TYR A 140 11.10 -26.41 -18.85
N GLY A 141 12.09 -25.53 -18.69
CA GLY A 141 13.42 -26.01 -18.36
C GLY A 141 13.61 -26.42 -16.89
N PHE A 142 12.72 -25.98 -15.99
CA PHE A 142 12.71 -26.40 -14.58
C PHE A 142 12.11 -27.80 -14.42
N PHE A 143 11.00 -28.08 -15.09
CA PHE A 143 10.30 -29.39 -15.05
C PHE A 143 10.79 -30.38 -16.11
N ARG A 144 11.44 -29.90 -17.18
CA ARG A 144 11.77 -30.66 -18.40
C ARG A 144 10.56 -31.37 -19.02
N SER A 145 9.39 -30.75 -18.91
CA SER A 145 8.11 -31.31 -19.36
C SER A 145 7.22 -30.21 -19.93
N ALA A 146 6.72 -30.44 -21.14
CA ALA A 146 5.80 -29.53 -21.82
C ALA A 146 4.52 -29.32 -21.02
N ALA A 147 3.91 -30.41 -20.54
CA ALA A 147 2.67 -30.35 -19.79
C ALA A 147 2.86 -29.62 -18.45
N LYS A 148 3.93 -29.93 -17.70
CA LYS A 148 4.20 -29.27 -16.41
C LYS A 148 4.60 -27.79 -16.56
N ALA A 149 5.09 -27.36 -17.73
CA ALA A 149 5.45 -25.96 -17.98
C ALA A 149 4.25 -25.00 -17.90
N PHE A 150 3.03 -25.49 -18.10
CA PHE A 150 1.81 -24.69 -17.97
C PHE A 150 1.31 -24.56 -16.52
N ILE A 151 1.83 -25.36 -15.57
CA ILE A 151 1.38 -25.31 -14.17
C ILE A 151 1.62 -23.90 -13.57
N PRO A 152 2.81 -23.28 -13.67
CA PRO A 152 3.03 -21.95 -13.09
C PRO A 152 2.14 -20.86 -13.72
N VAL A 153 1.85 -20.98 -15.02
CA VAL A 153 0.93 -20.05 -15.70
C VAL A 153 -0.49 -20.25 -15.20
N ALA A 154 -0.96 -21.49 -15.09
CA ALA A 154 -2.28 -21.79 -14.54
C ALA A 154 -2.41 -21.26 -13.11
N LEU A 155 -1.40 -21.49 -12.26
CA LEU A 155 -1.34 -20.92 -10.92
C LEU A 155 -1.42 -19.39 -10.97
N MET A 156 -0.56 -18.73 -11.75
CA MET A 156 -0.51 -17.27 -11.82
C MET A 156 -1.85 -16.69 -12.29
N VAL A 157 -2.46 -17.27 -13.32
CA VAL A 157 -3.74 -16.81 -13.86
C VAL A 157 -4.86 -17.01 -12.84
N THR A 158 -4.95 -18.15 -12.17
CA THR A 158 -6.03 -18.39 -11.21
C THR A 158 -5.81 -17.71 -9.86
N THR A 159 -4.59 -17.33 -9.48
CA THR A 159 -4.35 -16.63 -8.21
C THR A 159 -4.36 -15.12 -8.36
N VAL A 160 -3.73 -14.60 -9.40
CA VAL A 160 -3.47 -13.16 -9.60
C VAL A 160 -4.09 -12.69 -10.91
N GLY A 161 -3.84 -13.41 -12.00
CA GLY A 161 -4.09 -12.94 -13.35
C GLY A 161 -5.55 -12.64 -13.64
N CYS A 162 -6.53 -13.44 -13.18
CA CYS A 162 -7.94 -13.19 -13.50
C CYS A 162 -8.46 -11.82 -13.05
N SER A 163 -7.97 -11.30 -11.91
CA SER A 163 -8.34 -9.97 -11.41
C SER A 163 -7.66 -8.83 -12.16
N TYR A 164 -6.48 -9.07 -12.73
CA TYR A 164 -5.61 -8.04 -13.29
C TYR A 164 -5.42 -8.17 -14.80
N TRP A 165 -5.93 -9.22 -15.44
CA TRP A 165 -5.60 -9.57 -16.84
C TRP A 165 -6.05 -8.52 -17.83
N ASN A 166 -7.26 -7.99 -17.65
CA ASN A 166 -7.78 -6.94 -18.52
C ASN A 166 -7.28 -5.56 -18.09
N TRP A 167 -6.67 -5.44 -16.92
CA TRP A 167 -6.12 -4.19 -16.41
C TRP A 167 -4.68 -4.06 -16.86
N GLY A 168 -4.37 -3.02 -17.65
CA GLY A 168 -3.00 -2.72 -18.10
C GLY A 168 -2.10 -2.28 -16.94
N SER A 169 -1.80 -3.20 -16.04
CA SER A 169 -1.26 -2.99 -14.71
C SER A 169 -0.01 -3.84 -14.49
N PRO A 170 1.03 -3.31 -13.84
CA PRO A 170 2.33 -3.98 -13.78
C PRO A 170 2.37 -5.20 -12.85
N GLU A 171 1.29 -5.54 -12.15
CA GLU A 171 1.21 -6.62 -11.17
C GLU A 171 1.46 -7.98 -11.82
N LEU A 172 0.76 -8.29 -12.92
CA LEU A 172 0.93 -9.57 -13.62
C LEU A 172 2.32 -9.67 -14.27
N TYR A 173 2.80 -8.57 -14.85
CA TYR A 173 4.16 -8.45 -15.40
C TYR A 173 5.22 -8.76 -14.34
N SER A 174 5.21 -8.02 -13.24
CA SER A 174 6.21 -8.11 -12.19
C SER A 174 6.15 -9.46 -11.45
N ALA A 175 4.97 -9.99 -11.16
CA ALA A 175 4.81 -11.30 -10.53
C ALA A 175 5.28 -12.44 -11.43
N SER A 176 4.99 -12.39 -12.73
CA SER A 176 5.43 -13.38 -13.71
C SER A 176 6.95 -13.38 -13.87
N LEU A 177 7.56 -12.20 -13.95
CA LEU A 177 9.02 -12.06 -13.99
C LEU A 177 9.69 -12.53 -12.71
N ALA A 178 9.14 -12.18 -11.54
CA ALA A 178 9.65 -12.61 -10.25
C ALA A 178 9.62 -14.13 -10.09
N LEU A 179 8.49 -14.78 -10.43
CA LEU A 179 8.39 -16.24 -10.39
C LEU A 179 9.31 -16.91 -11.42
N SER A 180 9.42 -16.35 -12.63
CA SER A 180 10.37 -16.80 -13.65
C SER A 180 11.80 -16.78 -13.14
N ALA A 181 12.19 -15.69 -12.46
CA ALA A 181 13.53 -15.54 -11.93
C ALA A 181 13.86 -16.60 -10.88
N LEU A 182 12.94 -16.90 -9.95
CA LEU A 182 13.16 -17.95 -8.97
C LEU A 182 13.34 -19.33 -9.63
N LEU A 183 12.57 -19.64 -10.68
CA LEU A 183 12.74 -20.87 -11.47
C LEU A 183 14.07 -20.90 -12.23
N LEU A 184 14.53 -19.75 -12.73
CA LEU A 184 15.83 -19.62 -13.40
C LEU A 184 17.01 -19.75 -12.43
N ILE A 185 16.90 -19.21 -11.22
CA ILE A 185 17.88 -19.39 -10.13
C ILE A 185 17.97 -20.88 -9.78
N ALA A 186 16.85 -21.58 -9.66
CA ALA A 186 16.81 -23.02 -9.41
C ALA A 186 17.37 -23.90 -10.55
N ARG A 187 17.79 -23.28 -11.66
CA ARG A 187 18.47 -23.90 -12.79
C ARG A 187 19.87 -23.33 -13.03
N SER A 188 20.39 -22.54 -12.08
CA SER A 188 21.68 -21.87 -12.16
C SER A 188 21.81 -20.94 -13.39
N ARG A 189 20.69 -20.34 -13.82
CA ARG A 189 20.62 -19.32 -14.90
C ARG A 189 20.60 -17.90 -14.32
N SER A 190 21.54 -17.61 -13.44
CA SER A 190 21.54 -16.40 -12.60
C SER A 190 21.54 -15.08 -13.37
N VAL A 191 22.18 -14.99 -14.54
CA VAL A 191 22.18 -13.76 -15.35
C VAL A 191 20.77 -13.42 -15.84
N LEU A 192 20.05 -14.39 -16.41
CA LEU A 192 18.68 -14.18 -16.88
C LEU A 192 17.71 -13.96 -15.71
N ALA A 193 17.96 -14.62 -14.58
CA ALA A 193 17.20 -14.36 -13.35
C ALA A 193 17.41 -12.93 -12.83
N GLY A 194 18.65 -12.45 -12.85
CA GLY A 194 19.00 -11.08 -12.49
C GLY A 194 18.29 -10.06 -13.36
N LEU A 195 18.32 -10.25 -14.68
CA LEU A 195 17.55 -9.43 -15.63
C LEU A 195 16.05 -9.42 -15.28
N ALA A 196 15.45 -10.59 -15.06
CA ALA A 196 14.03 -10.71 -14.72
C ALA A 196 13.68 -10.03 -13.38
N ILE A 197 14.51 -10.16 -12.34
CA ILE A 197 14.31 -9.47 -11.05
C ILE A 197 14.49 -7.97 -11.20
N GLY A 198 15.50 -7.52 -11.96
CA GLY A 198 15.71 -6.10 -12.22
C GLY A 198 14.51 -5.47 -12.91
N LEU A 199 14.00 -6.11 -13.96
CA LEU A 199 12.80 -5.67 -14.68
C LEU A 199 11.54 -5.66 -13.79
N ALA A 200 11.34 -6.70 -12.97
CA ALA A 200 10.24 -6.73 -12.01
C ALA A 200 10.39 -5.61 -10.95
N GLY A 201 11.62 -5.38 -10.48
CA GLY A 201 11.99 -4.35 -9.51
C GLY A 201 11.82 -2.93 -10.02
N MET A 202 11.81 -2.72 -11.34
CA MET A 202 11.56 -1.39 -11.92
C MET A 202 10.15 -0.86 -11.59
N GLN A 203 9.19 -1.76 -11.35
CA GLN A 203 7.82 -1.41 -10.98
C GLN A 203 7.58 -1.55 -9.48
N ASN A 204 8.18 -2.57 -8.86
CA ASN A 204 8.07 -2.80 -7.43
C ASN A 204 9.46 -3.05 -6.81
N PRO A 205 10.14 -2.00 -6.32
CA PRO A 205 11.49 -2.10 -5.77
C PRO A 205 11.69 -3.21 -4.70
N PRO A 206 10.73 -3.48 -3.78
CA PRO A 206 10.78 -4.64 -2.90
C PRO A 206 11.15 -5.98 -3.55
N LEU A 207 10.78 -6.22 -4.82
CA LEU A 207 11.15 -7.46 -5.54
C LEU A 207 12.65 -7.63 -5.75
N LEU A 208 13.46 -6.57 -5.64
CA LEU A 208 14.92 -6.68 -5.65
C LEU A 208 15.47 -7.55 -4.50
N SER A 209 14.71 -7.70 -3.42
CA SER A 209 15.05 -8.62 -2.32
C SER A 209 15.20 -10.08 -2.80
N LEU A 210 14.59 -10.45 -3.94
CA LEU A 210 14.76 -11.78 -4.54
C LEU A 210 16.19 -12.04 -5.05
N LEU A 211 17.00 -11.00 -5.29
CA LEU A 211 18.42 -11.16 -5.58
C LEU A 211 19.19 -11.78 -4.39
N PHE A 212 18.68 -11.57 -3.18
CA PHE A 212 19.20 -12.16 -1.94
C PHE A 212 18.47 -13.46 -1.58
N PHE A 213 17.13 -13.45 -1.58
CA PHE A 213 16.34 -14.62 -1.17
C PHE A 213 16.42 -15.78 -2.15
N GLY A 214 16.56 -15.54 -3.45
CA GLY A 214 16.69 -16.60 -4.45
C GLY A 214 17.90 -17.52 -4.17
N PRO A 215 19.13 -16.99 -4.05
CA PRO A 215 20.28 -17.77 -3.61
C PRO A 215 20.09 -18.43 -2.24
N LEU A 216 19.49 -17.72 -1.28
CA LEU A 216 19.23 -18.28 0.06
C LEU A 216 18.31 -19.50 0.00
N PHE A 217 17.27 -19.48 -0.84
CA PHE A 217 16.40 -20.62 -1.06
C PHE A 217 17.18 -21.82 -1.59
N MET A 218 18.10 -21.61 -2.53
CA MET A 218 18.88 -22.70 -3.11
C MET A 218 19.91 -23.27 -2.15
N ILE A 219 20.51 -22.42 -1.30
CA ILE A 219 21.41 -22.85 -0.24
C ILE A 219 20.64 -23.70 0.78
N ALA A 220 19.46 -23.25 1.21
CA ALA A 220 18.59 -24.00 2.12
C ALA A 220 18.20 -25.34 1.52
N ASP A 221 17.77 -25.33 0.26
CA ASP A 221 17.36 -26.51 -0.50
C ASP A 221 18.49 -27.55 -0.64
N ALA A 222 19.69 -27.11 -1.03
CA ALA A 222 20.87 -27.97 -1.15
C ALA A 222 21.35 -28.51 0.20
N ARG A 223 21.24 -27.71 1.27
CA ARG A 223 21.56 -28.16 2.65
C ARG A 223 20.65 -29.32 3.08
N PHE A 224 19.39 -29.33 2.64
CA PHE A 224 18.48 -30.44 2.92
C PHE A 224 18.81 -31.69 2.12
N GLU A 225 19.22 -31.55 0.86
CA GLU A 225 19.65 -32.69 0.05
C GLU A 225 20.96 -33.30 0.59
N GLN A 226 21.82 -32.49 1.21
CA GLN A 226 23.13 -32.92 1.70
C GLN A 226 23.39 -32.46 3.16
N PRO A 227 22.73 -33.06 4.17
CA PRO A 227 22.83 -32.66 5.58
C PRO A 227 24.21 -32.82 6.22
N SER A 228 25.10 -33.61 5.62
CA SER A 228 26.50 -33.75 6.07
C SER A 228 27.44 -32.68 5.51
N ARG A 229 27.04 -31.95 4.47
CA ARG A 229 27.92 -30.99 3.80
C ARG A 229 28.05 -29.68 4.58
N ASN A 230 29.27 -29.16 4.70
CA ASN A 230 29.53 -27.87 5.33
C ASN A 230 28.79 -26.75 4.59
N ILE A 231 28.10 -25.87 5.35
CA ILE A 231 27.35 -24.71 4.82
C ILE A 231 28.22 -23.80 3.97
N LEU A 232 29.50 -23.58 4.34
CA LEU A 232 30.44 -22.76 3.56
C LEU A 232 30.71 -23.37 2.18
N GLY A 233 30.76 -24.71 2.10
CA GLY A 233 30.90 -25.43 0.84
C GLY A 233 29.67 -25.26 -0.05
N VAL A 234 28.47 -25.36 0.52
CA VAL A 234 27.21 -25.13 -0.21
C VAL A 234 27.14 -23.69 -0.71
N ILE A 235 27.48 -22.70 0.13
CA ILE A 235 27.49 -21.29 -0.27
C ILE A 235 28.46 -21.06 -1.42
N LYS A 236 29.67 -21.63 -1.37
CA LYS A 236 30.70 -21.48 -2.41
C LYS A 236 30.25 -22.03 -3.77
N ASP A 237 29.44 -23.09 -3.79
CA ASP A 237 28.88 -23.65 -5.03
C ASP A 237 27.89 -22.68 -5.71
N PHE A 238 27.17 -21.86 -4.93
CA PHE A 238 26.18 -20.93 -5.45
C PHE A 238 26.73 -19.53 -5.72
N ILE A 239 27.71 -19.06 -4.94
CA ILE A 239 28.35 -17.76 -5.11
C ILE A 239 29.50 -17.90 -6.11
N GLY A 240 29.15 -17.86 -7.40
CA GLY A 240 30.09 -17.82 -8.52
C GLY A 240 29.96 -16.56 -9.37
N GLY A 241 30.87 -16.37 -10.33
CA GLY A 241 30.88 -15.20 -11.22
C GLY A 241 29.57 -14.98 -11.99
N LYS A 242 28.85 -16.05 -12.36
CA LYS A 242 27.52 -15.96 -13.00
C LYS A 242 26.45 -15.40 -12.06
N MET A 243 26.51 -15.75 -10.77
CA MET A 243 25.60 -15.22 -9.76
C MET A 243 25.90 -13.74 -9.53
N ALA A 244 27.16 -13.38 -9.32
CA ALA A 244 27.58 -11.99 -9.17
C ALA A 244 27.17 -11.14 -10.38
N ALA A 245 27.42 -11.61 -11.61
CA ALA A 245 26.98 -10.92 -12.83
C ALA A 245 25.46 -10.75 -12.91
N GLY A 246 24.69 -11.78 -12.53
CA GLY A 246 23.24 -11.69 -12.46
C GLY A 246 22.75 -10.70 -11.41
N THR A 247 23.32 -10.72 -10.21
CA THR A 247 23.00 -9.77 -9.14
C THR A 247 23.32 -8.34 -9.55
N LEU A 248 24.50 -8.10 -10.14
CA LEU A 248 24.89 -6.77 -10.63
C LEU A 248 23.96 -6.27 -11.73
N LEU A 249 23.61 -7.13 -12.70
CA LEU A 249 22.66 -6.78 -13.77
C LEU A 249 21.28 -6.45 -13.19
N GLY A 250 20.79 -7.27 -12.26
CA GLY A 250 19.50 -7.05 -11.60
C GLY A 250 19.46 -5.76 -10.79
N LEU A 251 20.52 -5.46 -10.03
CA LEU A 251 20.65 -4.18 -9.31
C LEU A 251 20.73 -2.99 -10.27
N ALA A 252 21.53 -3.08 -11.33
CA ALA A 252 21.68 -1.99 -12.29
C ALA A 252 20.33 -1.62 -12.95
N ILE A 253 19.53 -2.62 -13.32
CA ILE A 253 18.22 -2.41 -13.94
C ILE A 253 17.19 -1.97 -12.89
N GLY A 254 17.08 -2.66 -11.76
CA GLY A 254 16.04 -2.38 -10.79
C GLY A 254 16.30 -1.14 -9.91
N LEU A 255 17.52 -0.61 -9.87
CA LEU A 255 17.82 0.70 -9.25
C LEU A 255 17.65 1.87 -10.24
N SER A 256 17.35 1.61 -11.51
CA SER A 256 17.04 2.68 -12.46
C SER A 256 15.85 3.57 -12.07
N PRO A 257 14.77 3.09 -11.38
CA PRO A 257 13.70 3.97 -10.89
C PRO A 257 14.17 4.91 -9.78
N VAL A 258 15.11 4.47 -8.95
CA VAL A 258 15.73 5.28 -7.89
C VAL A 258 16.56 6.38 -8.54
N TYR A 259 17.35 6.03 -9.55
CA TYR A 259 18.08 7.02 -10.34
C TYR A 259 17.14 8.00 -11.07
N PHE A 260 16.07 7.51 -11.69
CA PHE A 260 15.03 8.33 -12.33
C PHE A 260 14.43 9.32 -11.32
N SER A 261 14.02 8.83 -10.15
CA SER A 261 13.44 9.66 -9.10
C SER A 261 14.41 10.75 -8.63
N PHE A 262 15.68 10.37 -8.43
CA PHE A 262 16.69 11.29 -7.96
C PHE A 262 17.01 12.36 -9.02
N LYS A 263 17.15 11.95 -10.27
CA LYS A 263 17.49 12.84 -11.39
C LYS A 263 16.43 13.91 -11.63
N TYR A 264 15.14 13.55 -11.59
CA TYR A 264 14.06 14.47 -11.96
C TYR A 264 13.37 15.14 -10.78
N PHE A 265 13.40 14.53 -9.58
CA PHE A 265 12.65 15.06 -8.42
C PHE A 265 13.53 15.32 -7.18
N GLY A 266 14.85 15.11 -7.27
CA GLY A 266 15.77 15.35 -6.14
C GLY A 266 15.54 14.42 -4.95
N THR A 267 14.87 13.26 -5.15
CA THR A 267 14.53 12.31 -4.08
C THR A 267 14.77 10.88 -4.52
N TRP A 268 15.17 10.01 -3.60
CA TRP A 268 15.41 8.59 -3.86
C TRP A 268 14.17 7.83 -4.33
N ASN A 269 12.99 8.26 -3.91
CA ASN A 269 11.71 7.72 -4.35
C ASN A 269 10.63 8.80 -4.18
N VAL A 270 10.10 9.29 -5.30
CA VAL A 270 9.12 10.38 -5.30
C VAL A 270 7.75 9.93 -4.74
N ILE A 271 7.35 8.69 -5.02
CA ILE A 271 6.11 8.11 -4.51
C ILE A 271 6.21 7.94 -3.00
N ALA A 272 7.29 7.33 -2.50
CA ALA A 272 7.47 7.13 -1.06
C ALA A 272 7.49 8.46 -0.29
N LYS A 273 8.11 9.51 -0.86
CA LYS A 273 8.14 10.83 -0.22
C LYS A 273 6.74 11.43 0.00
N GLY A 274 5.79 11.17 -0.90
CA GLY A 274 4.45 11.76 -0.86
C GLY A 274 3.32 10.83 -0.41
N ALA A 275 3.49 9.52 -0.53
CA ALA A 275 2.42 8.53 -0.38
C ALA A 275 2.75 7.44 0.65
N THR A 276 3.84 7.57 1.41
CA THR A 276 4.13 6.67 2.53
C THR A 276 4.35 7.41 3.84
N ASP A 277 4.04 6.71 4.93
CA ASP A 277 4.23 7.15 6.29
C ASP A 277 4.65 5.93 7.13
N SER A 278 5.87 5.97 7.67
CA SER A 278 6.43 4.88 8.48
C SER A 278 5.62 4.61 9.74
N ARG A 279 4.81 5.57 10.21
CA ARG A 279 3.94 5.37 11.38
C ARG A 279 2.91 4.29 11.12
N LEU A 280 2.41 4.19 9.88
CA LEU A 280 1.35 3.26 9.48
C LEU A 280 1.78 1.78 9.60
N VAL A 281 3.10 1.53 9.63
CA VAL A 281 3.66 0.18 9.80
C VAL A 281 3.24 -0.39 11.15
N SER A 282 2.27 -1.30 11.12
CA SER A 282 1.64 -1.86 12.31
C SER A 282 1.32 -3.34 12.15
N LEU A 283 1.16 -4.04 13.27
CA LEU A 283 0.67 -5.43 13.28
C LEU A 283 -0.75 -5.54 12.72
N LEU A 284 -1.57 -4.48 12.81
CA LEU A 284 -2.89 -4.45 12.20
C LEU A 284 -2.80 -4.50 10.67
N ARG A 285 -1.95 -3.65 10.07
CA ARG A 285 -1.74 -3.68 8.61
C ARG A 285 -1.05 -4.95 8.16
N LEU A 286 -0.12 -5.49 8.93
CA LEU A 286 0.47 -6.80 8.65
C LEU A 286 -0.61 -7.90 8.65
N HIS A 287 -1.51 -7.90 9.63
CA HIS A 287 -2.64 -8.81 9.67
C HIS A 287 -3.59 -8.60 8.48
N SER A 288 -3.93 -7.35 8.16
CA SER A 288 -4.79 -7.01 7.00
C SER A 288 -4.16 -7.51 5.69
N TYR A 289 -2.85 -7.31 5.51
CA TYR A 289 -2.12 -7.79 4.34
C TYR A 289 -2.28 -9.30 4.12
N TYR A 290 -2.19 -10.11 5.18
CA TYR A 290 -2.28 -11.57 5.05
C TYR A 290 -3.70 -12.11 5.10
N PHE A 291 -4.56 -11.55 5.96
CA PHE A 291 -5.79 -12.19 6.40
C PHE A 291 -7.07 -11.35 6.22
N ASP A 292 -7.00 -10.16 5.62
CA ASP A 292 -8.21 -9.39 5.37
C ASP A 292 -9.13 -10.12 4.38
N LEU A 293 -10.40 -10.29 4.77
CA LEU A 293 -11.42 -10.96 3.97
C LEU A 293 -11.83 -10.15 2.73
N ASN A 294 -11.51 -8.85 2.71
CA ASN A 294 -11.76 -7.98 1.58
C ASN A 294 -10.68 -8.06 0.52
N GLN A 295 -9.41 -8.20 0.90
CA GLN A 295 -8.29 -7.99 -0.04
C GLN A 295 -6.96 -8.65 0.31
N GLY A 296 -6.87 -9.41 1.41
CA GLY A 296 -5.62 -9.99 1.90
C GLY A 296 -5.11 -11.17 1.07
N LEU A 297 -3.90 -11.61 1.36
CA LEU A 297 -3.24 -12.75 0.70
C LEU A 297 -4.07 -14.05 0.76
N ILE A 298 -4.85 -14.24 1.82
CA ILE A 298 -5.77 -15.36 1.98
C ILE A 298 -6.83 -15.45 0.88
N ILE A 299 -7.20 -14.31 0.26
CA ILE A 299 -8.09 -14.27 -0.90
C ILE A 299 -7.35 -14.63 -2.18
N ALA A 300 -6.09 -14.20 -2.30
CA ALA A 300 -5.28 -14.39 -3.50
C ALA A 300 -4.85 -15.85 -3.71
N ILE A 301 -4.41 -16.56 -2.66
CA ILE A 301 -3.74 -17.87 -2.78
C ILE A 301 -4.22 -18.99 -1.84
N PRO A 302 -5.51 -19.13 -1.50
CA PRO A 302 -5.97 -20.14 -0.55
C PRO A 302 -5.66 -21.58 -1.01
N GLY A 303 -5.77 -21.86 -2.32
CA GLY A 303 -5.44 -23.17 -2.87
C GLY A 303 -3.95 -23.49 -2.77
N VAL A 304 -3.09 -22.49 -2.97
CA VAL A 304 -1.62 -22.65 -2.83
C VAL A 304 -1.26 -22.91 -1.37
N LEU A 305 -1.82 -22.15 -0.44
CA LEU A 305 -1.57 -22.30 1.00
C LEU A 305 -1.99 -23.69 1.49
N LEU A 306 -3.17 -24.18 1.07
CA LEU A 306 -3.63 -25.53 1.41
C LEU A 306 -2.68 -26.60 0.89
N LEU A 307 -2.30 -26.56 -0.38
CA LEU A 307 -1.42 -27.57 -0.96
C LEU A 307 -0.03 -27.53 -0.35
N VAL A 308 0.51 -26.34 -0.10
CA VAL A 308 1.80 -26.19 0.59
C VAL A 308 1.71 -26.79 2.00
N ALA A 309 0.63 -26.58 2.74
CA ALA A 309 0.44 -27.18 4.07
C ALA A 309 0.36 -28.71 4.01
N LEU A 310 -0.44 -29.27 3.08
CA LEU A 310 -0.55 -30.73 2.89
C LEU A 310 0.79 -31.36 2.49
N LEU A 311 1.53 -30.70 1.59
CA LEU A 311 2.84 -31.17 1.15
C LEU A 311 3.90 -30.98 2.23
N ALA A 312 3.84 -29.92 3.04
CA ALA A 312 4.72 -29.72 4.19
C ALA A 312 4.52 -30.80 5.25
N ALA A 313 3.27 -31.23 5.50
CA ALA A 313 2.97 -32.32 6.42
C ALA A 313 3.57 -33.66 5.96
N ARG A 314 3.71 -33.87 4.64
CA ARG A 314 4.27 -35.10 4.05
C ARG A 314 5.78 -35.02 3.82
N TYR A 315 6.29 -33.85 3.46
CA TYR A 315 7.67 -33.64 3.00
C TYR A 315 8.38 -32.62 3.88
N ARG A 316 9.25 -33.12 4.77
CA ARG A 316 10.04 -32.29 5.70
C ARG A 316 10.79 -31.14 5.02
N ARG A 317 11.30 -31.36 3.80
CA ARG A 317 11.97 -30.34 2.99
C ARG A 317 11.05 -29.13 2.71
N VAL A 318 9.79 -29.37 2.37
CA VAL A 318 8.80 -28.30 2.13
C VAL A 318 8.50 -27.55 3.43
N ALA A 319 8.31 -28.27 4.54
CA ALA A 319 8.06 -27.67 5.85
C ALA A 319 9.19 -26.74 6.30
N LEU A 320 10.45 -27.13 6.10
CA LEU A 320 11.59 -26.30 6.51
C LEU A 320 11.81 -25.09 5.59
N MET A 321 11.47 -25.23 4.31
CA MET A 321 11.49 -24.10 3.36
C MET A 321 10.41 -23.05 3.64
N LEU A 322 9.38 -23.36 4.45
CA LEU A 322 8.38 -22.35 4.83
C LEU A 322 8.98 -21.15 5.56
N VAL A 323 10.01 -21.35 6.37
CA VAL A 323 10.64 -20.25 7.15
C VAL A 323 11.25 -19.19 6.23
N PRO A 324 12.20 -19.52 5.33
CA PRO A 324 12.74 -18.50 4.42
C PRO A 324 11.70 -17.97 3.44
N ILE A 325 10.69 -18.77 3.05
CA ILE A 325 9.60 -18.33 2.16
C ILE A 325 8.69 -17.30 2.85
N ALA A 326 8.32 -17.54 4.10
CA ALA A 326 7.56 -16.60 4.92
C ALA A 326 8.38 -15.34 5.21
N ALA A 327 9.68 -15.47 5.51
CA ALA A 327 10.57 -14.33 5.69
C ALA A 327 10.68 -13.47 4.43
N CYS A 328 10.78 -14.09 3.25
CA CYS A 328 10.79 -13.37 1.97
C CYS A 328 9.45 -12.65 1.73
N SER A 329 8.32 -13.32 1.97
CA SER A 329 6.99 -12.71 1.85
C SER A 329 6.84 -11.51 2.80
N LEU A 330 7.35 -11.62 4.02
CA LEU A 330 7.34 -10.54 5.01
C LEU A 330 8.19 -9.34 4.56
N VAL A 331 9.41 -9.58 4.03
CA VAL A 331 10.26 -8.51 3.48
C VAL A 331 9.59 -7.80 2.31
N LEU A 332 8.82 -8.51 1.49
CA LEU A 332 8.02 -7.91 0.41
C LEU A 332 6.82 -7.10 0.95
N ALA A 333 6.24 -7.50 2.08
CA ALA A 333 5.08 -6.85 2.68
C ALA A 333 5.43 -5.58 3.48
N VAL A 334 6.55 -5.58 4.21
CA VAL A 334 6.89 -4.48 5.15
C VAL A 334 6.87 -3.09 4.50
N PRO A 335 7.46 -2.87 3.30
CA PRO A 335 7.41 -1.56 2.65
C PRO A 335 5.98 -1.10 2.34
N SER A 336 5.09 -2.01 1.93
CA SER A 336 3.71 -1.64 1.61
C SER A 336 2.92 -1.24 2.85
N LEU A 337 3.25 -1.74 4.05
CA LEU A 337 2.54 -1.36 5.29
C LEU A 337 2.55 0.16 5.55
N SER A 338 3.53 0.86 4.98
CA SER A 338 3.68 2.31 5.08
C SER A 338 2.82 3.11 4.10
N THR A 339 2.10 2.50 3.15
CA THR A 339 1.37 3.26 2.11
C THR A 339 0.17 3.99 2.67
N GLN A 340 -0.05 5.24 2.31
CA GLN A 340 -1.21 6.01 2.79
C GLN A 340 -2.53 5.54 2.17
N ASN A 341 -2.49 4.97 0.96
CA ASN A 341 -3.62 4.35 0.29
C ASN A 341 -3.58 2.83 0.51
N TRP A 342 -4.18 2.35 1.60
CA TRP A 342 -4.24 0.93 1.96
C TRP A 342 -5.37 0.20 1.24
N ASN A 343 -6.50 0.85 0.93
CA ASN A 343 -7.56 0.28 0.11
C ASN A 343 -7.32 0.58 -1.39
N SER A 344 -6.09 0.30 -1.83
CA SER A 344 -5.61 0.63 -3.18
C SER A 344 -6.61 0.20 -4.24
N GLY A 345 -6.97 1.09 -5.17
CA GLY A 345 -7.98 0.87 -6.21
C GLY A 345 -7.74 -0.38 -7.05
N ALA A 346 -8.18 -1.53 -6.55
CA ALA A 346 -7.83 -2.86 -7.05
C ALA A 346 -9.08 -3.72 -7.30
N ALA A 347 -8.89 -4.80 -8.05
CA ALA A 347 -9.92 -5.78 -8.37
C ALA A 347 -9.81 -6.99 -7.44
N GLY A 348 -10.64 -7.03 -6.40
CA GLY A 348 -10.71 -8.14 -5.46
C GLY A 348 -9.61 -8.11 -4.40
N MET A 349 -8.36 -8.38 -4.77
CA MET A 349 -7.23 -8.44 -3.84
C MET A 349 -6.33 -7.21 -3.94
N MET A 350 -5.65 -6.85 -2.87
CA MET A 350 -4.71 -5.74 -2.82
C MET A 350 -3.53 -5.99 -3.77
N ARG A 351 -3.08 -4.95 -4.48
CA ARG A 351 -1.99 -5.08 -5.47
C ARG A 351 -0.71 -5.66 -4.85
N TYR A 352 -0.41 -5.26 -3.62
CA TYR A 352 0.81 -5.66 -2.92
C TYR A 352 0.85 -7.15 -2.56
N VAL A 353 -0.30 -7.78 -2.28
CA VAL A 353 -0.35 -9.20 -1.91
C VAL A 353 0.02 -10.12 -3.08
N VAL A 354 -0.14 -9.64 -4.32
CA VAL A 354 0.29 -10.33 -5.54
C VAL A 354 1.78 -10.67 -5.46
N TRP A 355 2.60 -9.72 -5.01
CA TRP A 355 4.05 -9.91 -4.91
C TRP A 355 4.40 -10.79 -3.71
N GLY A 356 3.71 -10.60 -2.58
CA GLY A 356 3.84 -11.47 -1.39
C GLY A 356 3.49 -12.93 -1.64
N ALA A 357 2.69 -13.23 -2.66
CA ALA A 357 2.31 -14.59 -3.08
C ALA A 357 3.43 -15.34 -3.82
N VAL A 358 4.33 -14.63 -4.52
CA VAL A 358 5.34 -15.25 -5.40
C VAL A 358 6.22 -16.28 -4.69
N PRO A 359 6.74 -16.02 -3.47
CA PRO A 359 7.49 -17.04 -2.73
C PRO A 359 6.70 -18.33 -2.47
N PHE A 360 5.41 -18.23 -2.11
CA PHE A 360 4.57 -19.41 -1.86
C PHE A 360 4.29 -20.21 -3.14
N LEU A 361 4.06 -19.51 -4.26
CA LEU A 361 3.95 -20.15 -5.59
C LEU A 361 5.22 -20.92 -5.92
N PHE A 362 6.39 -20.31 -5.69
CA PHE A 362 7.67 -20.97 -5.92
C PHE A 362 7.86 -22.22 -5.04
N LEU A 363 7.51 -22.15 -3.76
CA LEU A 363 7.58 -23.30 -2.85
C LEU A 363 6.69 -24.46 -3.32
N LEU A 364 5.46 -24.17 -3.77
CA LEU A 364 4.57 -25.20 -4.33
C LEU A 364 5.20 -25.85 -5.58
N LEU A 365 5.83 -25.08 -6.46
CA LEU A 365 6.49 -25.61 -7.65
C LEU A 365 7.74 -26.46 -7.32
N LEU A 366 8.52 -26.07 -6.31
CA LEU A 366 9.60 -26.90 -5.77
C LEU A 366 9.07 -28.25 -5.26
N ALA A 367 7.95 -28.23 -4.53
CA ALA A 367 7.32 -29.45 -4.03
C ALA A 367 6.78 -30.34 -5.16
N ILE A 368 6.10 -29.75 -6.16
CA ILE A 368 5.60 -30.47 -7.34
C ILE A 368 6.73 -31.11 -8.15
N ARG A 369 7.91 -30.47 -8.22
CA ARG A 369 9.08 -31.02 -8.92
C ARG A 369 9.58 -32.31 -8.29
N GLN A 370 9.39 -32.51 -6.99
CA GLN A 370 9.78 -33.74 -6.29
C GLN A 370 8.82 -34.91 -6.57
N LEU A 371 7.63 -34.63 -7.10
CA LEU A 371 6.67 -35.67 -7.46
C LEU A 371 7.04 -36.29 -8.82
N THR A 372 7.27 -37.61 -8.81
CA THR A 372 7.53 -38.40 -10.01
C THR A 372 6.34 -38.29 -10.98
N THR A 373 5.14 -38.56 -10.48
CA THR A 373 3.87 -38.35 -11.16
C THR A 373 3.04 -37.31 -10.41
N LEU A 374 2.34 -36.44 -11.14
CA LEU A 374 1.42 -35.49 -10.54
C LEU A 374 0.09 -36.23 -10.30
N PRO A 375 -0.29 -36.52 -9.04
CA PRO A 375 -1.52 -37.27 -8.80
C PRO A 375 -2.72 -36.40 -9.17
N ALA A 376 -3.73 -36.99 -9.82
CA ALA A 376 -4.87 -36.25 -10.36
C ALA A 376 -5.65 -35.45 -9.29
N TRP A 377 -5.66 -35.92 -8.04
CA TRP A 377 -6.33 -35.20 -6.94
C TRP A 377 -5.71 -33.83 -6.65
N LEU A 378 -4.42 -33.62 -6.92
CA LEU A 378 -3.73 -32.38 -6.56
C LEU A 378 -4.20 -31.17 -7.39
N PRO A 379 -4.22 -31.21 -8.74
CA PRO A 379 -4.82 -30.14 -9.53
C PRO A 379 -6.33 -30.03 -9.32
N ILE A 380 -7.05 -31.14 -9.07
CA ILE A 380 -8.50 -31.09 -8.78
C ILE A 380 -8.74 -30.33 -7.47
N LEU A 381 -8.02 -30.66 -6.40
CA LEU A 381 -8.13 -29.99 -5.11
C LEU A 381 -7.71 -28.53 -5.20
N PHE A 382 -6.62 -28.25 -5.94
CA PHE A 382 -6.20 -26.88 -6.22
C PHE A 382 -7.35 -26.06 -6.81
N LEU A 383 -7.94 -26.55 -7.91
CA LEU A 383 -9.00 -25.84 -8.61
C LEU A 383 -10.27 -25.74 -7.76
N ALA A 384 -10.62 -26.80 -7.02
CA ALA A 384 -11.78 -26.81 -6.15
C ALA A 384 -11.70 -25.76 -5.04
N VAL A 385 -10.49 -25.42 -4.57
CA VAL A 385 -10.29 -24.40 -3.52
C VAL A 385 -9.98 -23.02 -4.11
N GLN A 386 -9.11 -22.93 -5.12
CA GLN A 386 -8.67 -21.64 -5.66
C GLN A 386 -9.74 -20.98 -6.51
N LEU A 387 -10.40 -21.72 -7.42
CA LEU A 387 -11.32 -21.13 -8.40
C LEU A 387 -12.50 -20.39 -7.75
N PRO A 388 -13.13 -20.89 -6.67
CA PRO A 388 -14.16 -20.13 -5.95
C PRO A 388 -13.67 -18.77 -5.45
N PHE A 389 -12.42 -18.69 -4.95
CA PHE A 389 -11.83 -17.44 -4.47
C PHE A 389 -11.45 -16.50 -5.61
N THR A 390 -10.96 -17.03 -6.73
CA THR A 390 -10.73 -16.26 -7.95
C THR A 390 -12.03 -15.62 -8.44
N VAL A 391 -13.08 -16.42 -8.58
CA VAL A 391 -14.41 -15.95 -9.01
C VAL A 391 -15.01 -14.99 -7.99
N HIS A 392 -14.77 -15.21 -6.71
CA HIS A 392 -15.17 -14.31 -5.64
C HIS A 392 -14.48 -12.94 -5.78
N ALA A 393 -13.17 -12.90 -5.97
CA ALA A 393 -12.38 -11.68 -6.12
C ALA A 393 -12.81 -10.83 -7.34
N THR A 394 -13.36 -11.44 -8.38
CA THR A 394 -13.85 -10.71 -9.57
C THR A 394 -15.24 -10.07 -9.40
N LYS A 395 -15.94 -10.31 -8.28
CA LYS A 395 -17.33 -9.87 -8.09
C LYS A 395 -17.51 -8.53 -7.37
N TYR A 396 -16.42 -7.93 -6.89
CA TYR A 396 -16.47 -6.68 -6.14
C TYR A 396 -15.27 -5.79 -6.45
N THR A 397 -15.39 -4.52 -6.13
CA THR A 397 -14.33 -3.51 -6.26
C THR A 397 -13.83 -3.10 -4.88
N HIS A 398 -12.76 -2.31 -4.84
CA HIS A 398 -12.25 -1.68 -3.62
C HIS A 398 -13.29 -0.80 -2.88
N MET A 399 -14.37 -0.36 -3.55
CA MET A 399 -15.45 0.45 -2.95
C MET A 399 -16.59 -0.37 -2.33
N ALA A 400 -16.53 -1.71 -2.39
CA ALA A 400 -17.56 -2.57 -1.84
C ALA A 400 -16.96 -3.66 -0.94
N PHE A 401 -17.64 -3.99 0.15
CA PHE A 401 -17.26 -5.15 0.95
C PHE A 401 -17.35 -6.44 0.11
N SER A 402 -16.36 -7.32 0.28
CA SER A 402 -16.42 -8.64 -0.34
C SER A 402 -17.59 -9.43 0.26
N PRO A 403 -18.19 -10.39 -0.48
CA PRO A 403 -19.23 -11.26 0.10
C PRO A 403 -18.81 -11.97 1.39
N LEU A 404 -17.51 -12.28 1.56
CA LEU A 404 -16.99 -12.94 2.76
C LEU A 404 -16.85 -11.95 3.91
N ALA A 405 -16.42 -10.72 3.64
CA ALA A 405 -16.38 -9.63 4.61
C ALA A 405 -17.80 -9.25 5.05
N LEU A 406 -18.76 -9.13 4.13
CA LEU A 406 -20.18 -8.90 4.44
C LEU A 406 -20.72 -10.00 5.36
N TRP A 407 -20.49 -11.27 5.01
CA TRP A 407 -20.89 -12.39 5.85
C TRP A 407 -20.30 -12.28 7.27
N ALA A 408 -19.01 -11.95 7.39
CA ALA A 408 -18.36 -11.80 8.68
C ALA A 408 -18.91 -10.61 9.47
N LEU A 409 -19.19 -9.47 8.83
CA LEU A 409 -19.82 -8.29 9.45
C LEU A 409 -21.23 -8.61 9.94
N GLU A 410 -21.99 -9.43 9.23
CA GLU A 410 -23.38 -9.78 9.56
C GLU A 410 -23.53 -10.89 10.61
N HIS A 411 -22.55 -11.80 10.71
CA HIS A 411 -22.68 -13.01 11.54
C HIS A 411 -21.69 -13.04 12.71
N VAL A 412 -20.48 -12.49 12.53
CA VAL A 412 -19.42 -12.48 13.55
C VAL A 412 -18.70 -11.11 13.61
N PRO A 413 -19.44 -9.99 13.74
CA PRO A 413 -18.86 -8.64 13.64
C PRO A 413 -17.70 -8.42 14.61
N ALA A 414 -17.76 -8.97 15.83
CA ALA A 414 -16.70 -8.86 16.82
C ALA A 414 -15.35 -9.46 16.37
N LEU A 415 -15.37 -10.48 15.51
CA LEU A 415 -14.17 -11.17 15.04
C LEU A 415 -13.52 -10.48 13.83
N TYR A 416 -14.28 -9.70 13.05
CA TYR A 416 -13.79 -9.08 11.83
C TYR A 416 -13.76 -7.55 11.90
N ASN A 417 -12.61 -7.00 12.29
CA ASN A 417 -12.35 -5.56 12.34
C ASN A 417 -11.30 -5.24 11.27
N PRO A 418 -11.72 -4.87 10.04
CA PRO A 418 -10.77 -4.53 8.98
C PRO A 418 -9.95 -3.28 9.35
N GLU A 419 -8.95 -2.97 8.53
CA GLU A 419 -8.23 -1.70 8.66
C GLU A 419 -9.21 -0.51 8.47
N PRO A 420 -9.11 0.58 9.26
CA PRO A 420 -10.08 1.68 9.24
C PRO A 420 -10.40 2.24 7.85
N GLU A 421 -9.39 2.45 7.00
CA GLU A 421 -9.53 2.96 5.63
C GLU A 421 -10.41 2.03 4.78
N ILE A 422 -10.16 0.70 4.86
CA ILE A 422 -10.97 -0.31 4.16
C ILE A 422 -12.44 -0.23 4.60
N PHE A 423 -12.69 -0.02 5.89
CA PHE A 423 -14.05 0.08 6.40
C PHE A 423 -14.74 1.38 5.96
N ILE A 424 -14.03 2.51 6.06
CA ILE A 424 -14.51 3.83 5.67
C ILE A 424 -14.94 3.79 4.20
N ASP A 425 -14.03 3.44 3.30
CA ASP A 425 -14.28 3.47 1.86
C ASP A 425 -15.45 2.57 1.45
N ARG A 426 -15.47 1.34 2.00
CA ARG A 426 -16.46 0.33 1.61
C ARG A 426 -17.81 0.53 2.27
N SER A 427 -17.87 1.18 3.43
CA SER A 427 -19.14 1.59 4.05
C SER A 427 -19.72 2.86 3.42
N SER A 428 -18.86 3.72 2.87
CA SER A 428 -19.25 4.95 2.18
C SER A 428 -19.45 4.78 0.67
N HIS A 429 -19.07 3.63 0.10
CA HIS A 429 -19.10 3.36 -1.34
C HIS A 429 -18.31 4.39 -2.18
N GLY A 430 -17.16 4.82 -1.67
CA GLY A 430 -16.27 5.78 -2.33
C GLY A 430 -14.90 5.82 -1.67
N GLU A 431 -14.05 6.74 -2.11
CA GLU A 431 -12.74 7.01 -1.49
C GLU A 431 -12.76 8.42 -0.85
N PRO A 432 -13.58 8.63 0.20
CA PRO A 432 -13.63 9.93 0.84
C PRO A 432 -12.29 10.24 1.50
N MET A 433 -11.91 11.52 1.55
CA MET A 433 -10.87 11.93 2.47
C MET A 433 -11.29 11.53 3.88
N VAL A 434 -10.40 10.84 4.61
CA VAL A 434 -10.69 10.38 5.97
C VAL A 434 -11.10 11.55 6.85
N ASP A 435 -12.34 11.53 7.34
CA ASP A 435 -12.87 12.55 8.23
C ASP A 435 -12.95 12.01 9.65
N TYR A 436 -12.05 12.52 10.50
CA TYR A 436 -11.96 12.16 11.91
C TYR A 436 -13.19 12.58 12.74
N ASP A 437 -14.00 13.52 12.25
CA ASP A 437 -15.23 13.95 12.92
C ASP A 437 -16.45 13.10 12.53
N THR A 438 -16.33 12.23 11.52
CA THR A 438 -17.43 11.40 11.02
C THR A 438 -17.49 10.04 11.71
N VAL A 439 -18.71 9.61 12.01
CA VAL A 439 -19.01 8.26 12.51
C VAL A 439 -19.44 7.36 11.36
N TYR A 440 -18.64 6.34 11.06
CA TYR A 440 -18.92 5.38 10.00
C TYR A 440 -19.68 4.18 10.55
N ARG A 441 -20.71 3.72 9.83
CA ARG A 441 -21.61 2.66 10.31
C ARG A 441 -21.88 1.62 9.22
N PHE A 442 -21.98 0.37 9.64
CA PHE A 442 -22.44 -0.74 8.82
C PHE A 442 -23.51 -1.53 9.57
N GLY A 443 -24.57 -1.95 8.86
CA GLY A 443 -25.66 -2.76 9.42
C GLY A 443 -26.59 -2.01 10.40
N SER A 444 -27.50 -2.76 11.03
CA SER A 444 -28.50 -2.24 11.97
C SER A 444 -28.69 -3.17 13.18
N GLY A 445 -29.31 -2.66 14.25
CA GLY A 445 -29.59 -3.43 15.47
C GLY A 445 -28.34 -4.04 16.11
N GLU A 446 -28.42 -5.30 16.52
CA GLU A 446 -27.32 -6.06 17.12
C GLU A 446 -26.15 -6.33 16.17
N LYS A 447 -26.42 -6.33 14.86
CA LYS A 447 -25.42 -6.53 13.79
C LYS A 447 -24.74 -5.22 13.37
N ARG A 448 -25.01 -4.11 14.08
CA ARG A 448 -24.40 -2.82 13.80
C ARG A 448 -22.91 -2.86 14.14
N LYS A 449 -22.08 -2.41 13.22
CA LYS A 449 -20.68 -2.06 13.46
C LYS A 449 -20.50 -0.58 13.26
N THR A 450 -19.87 0.07 14.24
CA THR A 450 -19.57 1.50 14.20
C THR A 450 -18.07 1.69 14.31
N LEU A 451 -17.51 2.55 13.45
CA LEU A 451 -16.14 3.02 13.52
C LEU A 451 -16.17 4.52 13.80
N TYR A 452 -15.40 4.96 14.78
CA TYR A 452 -15.22 6.38 15.09
C TYR A 452 -13.80 6.63 15.58
N TYR A 453 -13.37 7.87 15.53
CA TYR A 453 -12.05 8.27 16.02
C TYR A 453 -12.16 8.80 17.46
N ASP A 454 -11.49 8.15 18.42
CA ASP A 454 -11.60 8.44 19.86
C ASP A 454 -11.03 9.82 20.22
N GLY A 455 -10.14 10.37 19.38
CA GLY A 455 -9.66 11.74 19.54
C GLY A 455 -10.65 12.83 19.10
N SER A 456 -11.80 12.48 18.48
CA SER A 456 -12.78 13.46 18.02
C SER A 456 -13.98 13.53 18.97
N TYR A 457 -14.07 14.65 19.69
CA TYR A 457 -15.24 14.96 20.49
C TYR A 457 -16.52 15.12 19.66
N ARG A 458 -16.42 15.53 18.40
CA ARG A 458 -17.58 15.63 17.50
C ARG A 458 -18.09 14.25 17.13
N ALA A 459 -17.20 13.32 16.78
CA ALA A 459 -17.57 11.93 16.51
C ALA A 459 -18.17 11.26 17.76
N ILE A 460 -17.56 11.49 18.94
CA ILE A 460 -18.10 11.03 20.23
C ILE A 460 -19.49 11.60 20.50
N ALA A 461 -19.70 12.90 20.32
CA ALA A 461 -20.99 13.55 20.56
C ALA A 461 -22.09 13.07 19.58
N GLN A 462 -21.73 12.72 18.34
CA GLN A 462 -22.63 12.08 17.39
C GLN A 462 -23.07 10.67 17.83
N LEU A 463 -22.27 10.00 18.66
CA LEU A 463 -22.60 8.70 19.24
C LEU A 463 -23.37 8.84 20.54
N CYS A 464 -22.88 9.70 21.44
CA CYS A 464 -23.37 9.92 22.78
C CYS A 464 -23.33 11.41 23.11
N PRO A 465 -24.44 12.15 22.94
CA PRO A 465 -24.47 13.60 23.18
C PRO A 465 -24.10 14.00 24.61
N THR A 466 -24.38 13.12 25.59
CA THR A 466 -24.19 13.39 27.03
C THR A 466 -23.32 12.33 27.72
N GLY A 467 -22.36 11.73 27.03
CA GLY A 467 -21.45 10.77 27.66
C GLY A 467 -20.44 10.13 26.73
N LEU A 468 -19.80 9.06 27.18
CA LEU A 468 -18.86 8.28 26.37
C LEU A 468 -19.55 7.08 25.74
N PRO A 469 -19.26 6.76 24.47
CA PRO A 469 -19.74 5.56 23.83
C PRO A 469 -19.11 4.33 24.50
N SER A 470 -19.97 3.38 24.85
CA SER A 470 -19.63 2.03 25.23
C SER A 470 -20.35 1.06 24.27
N ALA A 471 -19.80 -0.14 24.12
CA ALA A 471 -20.47 -1.23 23.43
C ALA A 471 -20.83 -2.30 24.47
N GLY A 472 -22.04 -2.83 24.40
CA GLY A 472 -22.50 -3.90 25.29
C GLY A 472 -21.73 -5.22 25.16
N SER A 473 -20.82 -5.40 24.18
CA SER A 473 -20.11 -6.68 24.01
C SER A 473 -18.62 -6.60 23.65
N VAL A 474 -18.10 -5.73 22.75
CA VAL A 474 -16.63 -5.59 22.55
C VAL A 474 -16.26 -4.22 21.95
N VAL A 475 -15.52 -3.40 22.70
CA VAL A 475 -14.77 -2.25 22.16
C VAL A 475 -13.40 -2.75 21.69
N ARG A 476 -13.04 -2.48 20.44
CA ARG A 476 -11.70 -2.82 19.93
C ARG A 476 -11.02 -1.57 19.41
N ALA A 477 -9.99 -1.15 20.13
CA ALA A 477 -9.06 -0.14 19.64
C ALA A 477 -8.40 -0.67 18.35
N SER A 478 -8.39 0.19 17.34
CA SER A 478 -7.70 -0.02 16.07
C SER A 478 -6.42 0.83 16.04
N TYR A 479 -5.78 0.91 14.89
CA TYR A 479 -4.59 1.71 14.68
C TYR A 479 -4.93 3.22 14.67
N ASP A 480 -4.01 4.05 15.19
CA ASP A 480 -4.06 5.52 15.12
C ASP A 480 -5.37 6.14 15.63
N GLY A 481 -5.82 5.76 16.82
CA GLY A 481 -6.96 6.38 17.51
C GLY A 481 -8.36 5.99 17.01
N TRP A 482 -8.45 5.19 15.94
CA TRP A 482 -9.73 4.62 15.48
C TRP A 482 -10.22 3.51 16.41
N THR A 483 -11.54 3.45 16.64
CA THR A 483 -12.17 2.47 17.53
C THR A 483 -13.41 1.86 16.91
N TYR A 484 -13.49 0.53 16.97
CA TYR A 484 -14.69 -0.22 16.59
C TYR A 484 -15.58 -0.47 17.80
N LEU A 485 -16.88 -0.17 17.63
CA LEU A 485 -17.97 -0.62 18.49
C LEU A 485 -18.72 -1.74 17.77
N ASN A 486 -18.72 -2.93 18.36
CA ASN A 486 -19.46 -4.09 17.86
C ASN A 486 -20.78 -4.19 18.60
N GLY A 487 -21.89 -3.90 17.91
CA GLY A 487 -23.25 -3.92 18.46
C GLY A 487 -23.87 -2.53 18.67
N PRO A 488 -25.02 -2.47 19.38
CA PRO A 488 -25.69 -1.22 19.71
C PRO A 488 -24.81 -0.34 20.61
N VAL A 489 -24.79 0.95 20.30
CA VAL A 489 -24.04 1.94 21.08
C VAL A 489 -24.83 2.24 22.36
N THR A 490 -24.18 2.05 23.51
CA THR A 490 -24.71 2.45 24.81
C THR A 490 -23.89 3.64 25.33
N CYS A 491 -24.52 4.58 26.03
CA CYS A 491 -23.83 5.76 26.54
C CYS A 491 -23.70 5.66 28.06
N SER A 492 -22.50 5.88 28.59
CA SER A 492 -22.32 6.00 30.04
C SER A 492 -23.00 7.29 30.55
N ALA A 493 -23.65 7.23 31.72
CA ALA A 493 -24.40 8.37 32.29
C ALA A 493 -23.55 9.59 32.70
N ARG A 494 -22.22 9.51 32.66
CA ARG A 494 -21.34 10.64 32.99
C ARG A 494 -21.41 11.70 31.91
N ALA A 495 -21.87 12.90 32.27
CA ALA A 495 -21.98 14.01 31.34
C ALA A 495 -20.59 14.50 30.93
N LEU A 496 -20.30 14.44 29.64
CA LEU A 496 -19.10 15.02 29.07
C LEU A 496 -19.33 16.51 28.81
N VAL A 497 -18.68 17.38 29.59
CA VAL A 497 -18.69 18.83 29.36
C VAL A 497 -17.48 19.19 28.53
N ILE A 498 -17.72 19.73 27.33
CA ILE A 498 -16.68 20.11 26.38
C ILE A 498 -16.60 21.64 26.32
N ARG A 499 -15.45 22.20 26.72
CA ARG A 499 -15.14 23.62 26.58
C ARG A 499 -14.15 23.82 25.44
N LYS A 500 -14.59 24.49 24.37
CA LYS A 500 -13.73 24.87 23.24
C LYS A 500 -13.17 26.27 23.47
N LEU A 501 -11.85 26.39 23.40
CA LEU A 501 -11.11 27.64 23.54
C LEU A 501 -10.45 27.94 22.20
N GLY A 502 -11.11 28.76 21.38
CA GLY A 502 -10.52 29.34 20.18
C GLY A 502 -9.53 30.45 20.53
N ILE A 503 -8.85 31.00 19.52
CA ILE A 503 -7.84 32.05 19.70
C ILE A 503 -8.40 33.31 20.35
N GLU A 504 -9.67 33.62 20.11
CA GLU A 504 -10.34 34.76 20.74
C GLU A 504 -10.34 34.64 22.26
N ALA A 505 -10.52 33.42 22.80
CA ALA A 505 -10.50 33.17 24.24
C ALA A 505 -9.11 33.46 24.84
N PHE A 506 -8.04 33.09 24.13
CA PHE A 506 -6.67 33.40 24.53
C PHE A 506 -6.35 34.90 24.44
N SER A 507 -6.83 35.58 23.39
CA SER A 507 -6.61 37.02 23.20
C SER A 507 -7.31 37.88 24.28
N ARG A 508 -8.47 37.44 24.75
CA ARG A 508 -9.28 38.11 25.80
C ARG A 508 -8.98 37.61 27.21
N THR A 509 -7.99 36.72 27.36
CA THR A 509 -7.65 36.05 28.63
C THR A 509 -8.87 35.42 29.33
N SER A 510 -9.84 34.91 28.56
CA SER A 510 -11.11 34.40 29.07
C SER A 510 -11.02 32.89 29.30
N GLY A 511 -10.51 32.50 30.47
CA GLY A 511 -10.33 31.10 30.84
C GLY A 511 -9.08 30.42 30.28
N ALA A 512 -8.22 31.16 29.59
CA ALA A 512 -6.90 30.71 29.17
C ALA A 512 -5.96 31.89 28.96
N ARG A 513 -4.66 31.67 29.14
CA ARG A 513 -3.59 32.65 28.96
C ARG A 513 -2.42 32.04 28.21
N ILE A 514 -1.85 32.79 27.27
CA ILE A 514 -0.61 32.41 26.57
C ILE A 514 0.60 32.70 27.47
N GLY A 515 1.53 31.75 27.56
CA GLY A 515 2.82 31.88 28.24
C GLY A 515 3.95 32.26 27.29
N SER A 516 5.15 31.74 27.51
CA SER A 516 6.32 31.97 26.65
C SER A 516 6.31 31.11 25.37
N GLY A 517 7.12 31.51 24.38
CA GLY A 517 7.38 30.70 23.19
C GLY A 517 6.29 30.78 22.11
N TRP A 518 5.52 31.88 22.08
CA TRP A 518 4.47 32.10 21.08
C TRP A 518 4.68 33.40 20.31
N SER A 519 4.19 33.44 19.07
CA SER A 519 4.16 34.62 18.21
C SER A 519 3.06 35.60 18.63
N ARG A 520 2.91 36.68 17.86
CA ARG A 520 1.68 37.47 17.88
C ARG A 520 0.51 36.64 17.33
N PHE A 521 -0.69 36.96 17.77
CA PHE A 521 -1.91 36.38 17.21
C PHE A 521 -2.07 36.79 15.75
N GLU A 522 -2.47 35.84 14.92
CA GLU A 522 -2.80 36.04 13.52
C GLU A 522 -4.31 35.80 13.38
N PHE A 523 -5.05 36.80 12.92
CA PHE A 523 -6.50 36.75 12.77
C PHE A 523 -6.88 36.75 11.28
N GLY A 524 -7.74 35.82 10.89
CA GLY A 524 -8.26 35.68 9.53
C GLY A 524 -9.62 34.96 9.55
N THR A 525 -9.88 34.09 8.58
CA THR A 525 -10.99 33.13 8.69
C THR A 525 -10.78 32.15 9.85
N GLU A 526 -11.77 31.33 10.21
CA GLU A 526 -11.63 30.29 11.25
C GLU A 526 -10.43 29.37 10.97
N GLU A 527 -10.14 29.11 9.69
CA GLU A 527 -8.99 28.29 9.28
C GLU A 527 -7.65 29.04 9.29
N GLN A 528 -7.68 30.37 9.25
CA GLN A 528 -6.48 31.22 9.18
C GLN A 528 -6.15 31.88 10.52
N SER A 529 -7.04 31.81 11.51
CA SER A 529 -6.82 32.37 12.83
C SER A 529 -6.02 31.42 13.71
N GLY A 530 -4.94 31.90 14.32
CA GLY A 530 -4.01 31.06 15.09
C GLY A 530 -2.90 31.83 15.78
N ILE A 531 -1.99 31.08 16.40
CA ILE A 531 -0.76 31.58 17.00
C ILE A 531 0.36 30.56 16.79
N TRP A 532 1.52 31.02 16.31
CA TRP A 532 2.67 30.16 16.07
C TRP A 532 3.48 29.96 17.34
N SER A 533 3.88 28.71 17.59
CA SER A 533 5.00 28.38 18.45
C SER A 533 6.30 28.89 17.83
N ILE A 534 7.05 29.68 18.60
CA ILE A 534 8.39 30.17 18.24
C ILE A 534 9.43 29.46 19.11
N GLY A 535 10.31 28.71 18.46
CA GLY A 535 11.37 27.94 19.11
C GLY A 535 10.93 26.52 19.51
N LYS A 536 11.70 25.92 20.42
CA LYS A 536 11.52 24.51 20.81
C LYS A 536 10.44 24.28 21.84
N GLU A 537 10.07 25.29 22.61
CA GLU A 537 9.12 25.15 23.71
C GLU A 537 8.11 26.30 23.71
N SER A 538 6.84 25.97 23.91
CA SER A 538 5.76 26.93 24.05
C SER A 538 4.87 26.57 25.24
N THR A 539 4.48 27.54 26.05
CA THR A 539 3.71 27.29 27.28
C THR A 539 2.38 28.03 27.24
N LEU A 540 1.29 27.40 27.69
CA LEU A 540 -0.01 28.03 27.86
C LEU A 540 -0.63 27.62 29.20
N TYR A 541 -1.53 28.45 29.70
CA TYR A 541 -2.22 28.26 30.97
C TYR A 541 -3.72 28.16 30.72
N LEU A 542 -4.37 27.12 31.23
CA LEU A 542 -5.81 26.87 31.04
C LEU A 542 -6.52 26.89 32.39
N GLU A 543 -7.61 27.63 32.50
CA GLU A 543 -8.51 27.53 33.65
C GLU A 543 -9.43 26.32 33.48
N VAL A 544 -9.38 25.42 34.45
CA VAL A 544 -10.09 24.13 34.45
C VAL A 544 -10.94 23.98 35.71
N PRO A 545 -12.02 23.18 35.66
CA PRO A 545 -12.72 22.77 36.87
C PRO A 545 -11.76 22.14 37.89
N LYS A 546 -12.05 22.27 39.19
CA LYS A 546 -11.20 21.68 40.25
C LYS A 546 -11.29 20.16 40.31
N THR A 547 -12.36 19.58 39.77
CA THR A 547 -12.63 18.14 39.76
C THR A 547 -13.19 17.72 38.41
N GLY A 548 -13.12 16.42 38.12
CA GLY A 548 -13.74 15.86 36.91
C GLY A 548 -12.99 16.14 35.61
N LEU A 549 -11.82 16.76 35.63
CA LEU A 549 -11.03 16.97 34.42
C LEU A 549 -10.56 15.63 33.83
N ASN A 550 -10.93 15.35 32.59
CA ASN A 550 -10.69 14.04 31.98
C ASN A 550 -9.60 14.10 30.91
N ALA A 551 -9.72 15.06 29.97
CA ALA A 551 -8.84 15.09 28.82
C ALA A 551 -8.65 16.51 28.24
N LEU A 552 -7.55 16.65 27.51
CA LEU A 552 -7.14 17.83 26.76
C LEU A 552 -6.99 17.45 25.30
N SER A 553 -7.41 18.34 24.39
CA SER A 553 -7.04 18.26 22.98
C SER A 553 -6.48 19.60 22.53
N ILE A 554 -5.44 19.57 21.71
CA ILE A 554 -4.84 20.76 21.12
C ILE A 554 -4.83 20.58 19.61
N HIS A 555 -5.43 21.52 18.90
CA HIS A 555 -5.60 21.47 17.45
C HIS A 555 -4.85 22.61 16.78
N GLY A 556 -4.20 22.30 15.67
CA GLY A 556 -3.44 23.26 14.88
C GLY A 556 -2.86 22.66 13.62
N VAL A 557 -1.76 23.22 13.13
CA VAL A 557 -1.04 22.74 11.94
C VAL A 557 0.46 22.78 12.22
N TYR A 558 1.20 21.74 11.87
CA TYR A 558 2.65 21.76 12.04
C TYR A 558 3.36 22.61 10.99
N GLY A 559 4.40 23.32 11.42
CA GLY A 559 5.39 23.92 10.53
C GLY A 559 6.26 22.86 9.86
N GLN A 560 6.95 23.25 8.79
CA GLN A 560 7.73 22.31 7.97
C GLN A 560 8.79 21.57 8.81
N GLY A 561 8.77 20.24 8.74
CA GLY A 561 9.73 19.36 9.42
C GLY A 561 9.35 18.95 10.84
N ASN A 562 8.27 19.49 11.40
CA ASN A 562 7.71 19.04 12.67
C ASN A 562 6.53 18.10 12.42
N LEU A 563 6.44 17.02 13.20
CA LEU A 563 5.40 15.99 13.02
C LEU A 563 4.72 15.60 14.33
N SER A 564 5.31 15.94 15.47
CA SER A 564 4.79 15.59 16.79
C SER A 564 5.34 16.55 17.84
N THR A 565 4.57 16.75 18.89
CA THR A 565 4.91 17.61 20.02
C THR A 565 4.82 16.78 21.29
N GLU A 566 5.87 16.78 22.09
CA GLU A 566 5.78 16.25 23.45
C GLU A 566 4.94 17.21 24.30
N VAL A 567 3.85 16.71 24.86
CA VAL A 567 2.93 17.50 25.69
C VAL A 567 3.25 17.22 27.15
N ILE A 568 3.53 18.27 27.89
CA ILE A 568 3.83 18.24 29.32
C ILE A 568 2.78 19.06 30.03
N VAL A 569 2.14 18.52 31.05
CA VAL A 569 1.11 19.23 31.82
C VAL A 569 1.49 19.24 33.29
N ASN A 570 1.57 20.41 33.89
CA ASN A 570 2.01 20.63 35.27
C ASN A 570 3.33 19.89 35.59
N GLY A 571 4.30 19.98 34.68
CA GLY A 571 5.60 19.32 34.79
C GLY A 571 5.63 17.82 34.46
N ARG A 572 4.47 17.17 34.25
CA ARG A 572 4.37 15.74 33.90
C ARG A 572 4.32 15.56 32.38
N ALA A 573 5.27 14.81 31.82
CA ALA A 573 5.25 14.45 30.41
C ALA A 573 4.13 13.42 30.12
N LEU A 574 3.24 13.77 29.18
CA LEU A 574 2.12 12.94 28.72
C LEU A 574 2.42 12.25 27.39
N GLY A 575 3.67 12.31 26.92
CA GLY A 575 4.13 11.70 25.68
C GLY A 575 4.07 12.63 24.47
N LYS A 576 4.35 12.08 23.28
CA LYS A 576 4.34 12.79 22.00
C LYS A 576 2.99 12.64 21.32
N TRP A 577 2.45 13.76 20.85
CA TRP A 577 1.12 13.86 20.27
C TRP A 577 1.13 14.53 18.90
N HIS A 578 0.18 14.13 18.06
CA HIS A 578 -0.11 14.74 16.77
C HIS A 578 -1.23 15.75 16.95
N LEU A 579 -0.87 17.03 16.90
CA LEU A 579 -1.77 18.15 17.20
C LEU A 579 -2.43 18.71 15.92
N ASP A 580 -2.07 18.17 14.77
CA ASP A 580 -2.59 18.47 13.43
C ASP A 580 -3.85 17.69 13.05
N ARG A 581 -4.31 16.82 13.96
CA ARG A 581 -5.53 16.02 13.86
C ARG A 581 -6.21 15.94 15.22
N PRO A 582 -7.48 15.52 15.30
CA PRO A 582 -8.12 15.37 16.59
C PRO A 582 -7.29 14.46 17.51
N ASN A 583 -7.25 14.78 18.79
CA ASN A 583 -6.47 14.05 19.79
C ASN A 583 -7.20 14.11 21.13
N ARG A 584 -6.86 13.18 22.02
CA ARG A 584 -7.44 13.14 23.37
C ARG A 584 -6.35 12.73 24.35
N ILE A 585 -5.70 13.75 24.90
CA ILE A 585 -4.62 13.62 25.88
C ILE A 585 -5.26 13.38 27.24
N SER A 586 -5.11 12.18 27.79
CA SER A 586 -5.65 11.83 29.11
C SER A 586 -4.98 12.67 30.20
N LEU A 587 -5.81 13.27 31.06
CA LEU A 587 -5.39 14.08 32.22
C LEU A 587 -5.63 13.36 33.55
N GLU A 588 -6.09 12.10 33.54
CA GLU A 588 -6.46 11.34 34.75
C GLU A 588 -5.34 11.25 35.80
N SER A 589 -4.09 11.43 35.38
CA SER A 589 -2.91 11.31 36.23
C SER A 589 -2.22 12.66 36.52
N VAL A 590 -2.83 13.77 36.10
CA VAL A 590 -2.28 15.12 36.27
C VAL A 590 -2.97 15.80 37.43
N GLU A 591 -2.22 16.12 38.49
CA GLU A 591 -2.73 16.94 39.58
C GLU A 591 -2.93 18.38 39.11
N HIS A 592 -4.06 18.99 39.48
CA HIS A 592 -4.37 20.38 39.12
C HIS A 592 -5.17 21.07 40.23
N HIS A 593 -4.97 22.39 40.37
CA HIS A 593 -5.65 23.22 41.38
C HIS A 593 -6.52 24.32 40.73
N GLY A 594 -7.20 23.97 39.63
CA GLY A 594 -8.03 24.88 38.84
C GLY A 594 -7.29 25.56 37.69
N THR A 595 -5.99 25.30 37.54
CA THR A 595 -5.19 25.74 36.39
C THR A 595 -4.32 24.59 35.90
N LEU A 596 -4.20 24.47 34.57
CA LEU A 596 -3.19 23.64 33.92
C LEU A 596 -2.13 24.53 33.27
N GLU A 597 -0.87 24.26 33.57
CA GLU A 597 0.27 24.71 32.79
C GLU A 597 0.59 23.62 31.74
N VAL A 598 0.38 23.94 30.47
CA VAL A 598 0.65 23.04 29.35
C VAL A 598 1.89 23.55 28.63
N THR A 599 2.94 22.74 28.62
CA THR A 599 4.18 22.99 27.87
C THR A 599 4.24 22.05 26.67
N LEU A 600 4.49 22.63 25.50
CA LEU A 600 4.62 21.97 24.23
C LEU A 600 6.10 21.95 23.85
N LYS A 601 6.71 20.76 23.76
CA LYS A 601 8.08 20.60 23.29
C LYS A 601 8.10 20.06 21.87
N HIS A 602 8.60 20.88 20.96
CA HIS A 602 8.56 20.64 19.52
C HIS A 602 9.84 19.96 19.04
N ALA A 603 9.69 18.95 18.17
CA ALA A 603 10.83 18.12 17.76
C ALA A 603 11.85 18.86 16.87
N ALA A 604 11.37 19.69 15.94
CA ALA A 604 12.21 20.34 14.93
C ALA A 604 11.59 21.65 14.41
N PRO A 605 11.59 22.73 15.20
CA PRO A 605 11.18 24.05 14.71
C PRO A 605 12.15 24.53 13.61
N LYS A 606 11.64 25.21 12.58
CA LYS A 606 12.46 25.73 11.46
C LYS A 606 11.93 27.06 10.94
N ALA A 607 12.84 27.88 10.42
CA ALA A 607 12.49 29.08 9.67
C ALA A 607 11.81 28.69 8.35
N PRO A 608 10.63 29.25 8.02
CA PRO A 608 9.95 28.93 6.77
C PRO A 608 10.64 29.56 5.54
N SER A 609 11.46 30.60 5.72
CA SER A 609 12.24 31.24 4.64
C SER A 609 13.43 32.02 5.20
N ASP A 610 14.32 32.48 4.33
CA ASP A 610 15.44 33.36 4.71
C ASP A 610 14.96 34.75 5.20
N VAL A 611 13.72 35.13 4.87
CA VAL A 611 13.12 36.41 5.27
C VAL A 611 12.45 36.31 6.64
N ASP A 612 11.73 35.21 6.89
CA ASP A 612 11.10 34.93 8.18
C ASP A 612 11.99 34.01 9.01
N THR A 613 12.84 34.64 9.83
CA THR A 613 13.83 33.95 10.66
C THR A 613 13.23 33.32 11.93
N ARG A 614 11.91 33.38 12.13
CA ARG A 614 11.27 32.74 13.29
C ARG A 614 11.36 31.23 13.13
N GLU A 615 11.84 30.53 14.15
CA GLU A 615 11.80 29.07 14.15
C GLU A 615 10.38 28.59 14.47
N LEU A 616 9.55 28.44 13.44
CA LEU A 616 8.14 28.07 13.59
C LEU A 616 8.01 26.55 13.76
N ALA A 617 7.25 26.14 14.77
CA ALA A 617 7.00 24.72 15.04
C ALA A 617 5.57 24.28 14.76
N PHE A 618 4.59 25.00 15.30
CA PHE A 618 3.19 24.60 15.34
C PHE A 618 2.29 25.83 15.38
N PHE A 619 1.29 25.88 14.52
CA PHE A 619 0.27 26.92 14.49
C PHE A 619 -0.95 26.44 15.25
N MET A 620 -1.06 26.83 16.51
CA MET A 620 -2.19 26.46 17.36
C MET A 620 -3.43 27.25 16.93
N LYS A 621 -4.55 26.55 16.76
CA LYS A 621 -5.86 27.12 16.41
C LYS A 621 -6.87 27.03 17.55
N GLN A 622 -6.85 25.91 18.27
CA GLN A 622 -7.87 25.65 19.28
C GLN A 622 -7.34 24.71 20.37
N VAL A 623 -7.83 24.91 21.59
CA VAL A 623 -7.70 23.96 22.70
C VAL A 623 -9.09 23.51 23.12
N VAL A 624 -9.28 22.21 23.34
CA VAL A 624 -10.53 21.64 23.83
C VAL A 624 -10.26 20.97 25.16
N ILE A 625 -11.07 21.31 26.15
CA ILE A 625 -11.01 20.74 27.50
C ILE A 625 -12.27 19.90 27.69
N ALA A 626 -12.09 18.66 28.12
CA ALA A 626 -13.19 17.77 28.45
C ALA A 626 -13.16 17.42 29.95
N SER A 627 -14.27 17.70 30.63
CA SER A 627 -14.52 17.29 32.00
C SER A 627 -15.74 16.37 32.09
N GLN A 628 -15.73 15.49 33.08
CA GLN A 628 -16.87 14.68 33.51
C GLN A 628 -17.50 15.35 34.72
N GLU A 629 -18.81 15.57 34.65
CA GLU A 629 -19.62 15.92 35.82
C GLU A 629 -20.46 14.70 36.21
N ASP A 630 -20.42 14.35 37.49
CA ASP A 630 -21.38 13.40 38.06
C ASP A 630 -22.74 14.11 38.09
N ARG A 631 -23.69 13.58 37.30
CA ARG A 631 -25.07 14.06 37.28
C ARG A 631 -25.90 13.48 38.39
#